data_AF-K9WB22-F1
#
_entry.id   AF-K9WB22-F1
#
_cell.length_a   1.000
_cell.length_b   1.000
_cell.length_c   1.000
_cell.angle_alpha   90.00
_cell.angle_beta   90.00
_cell.angle_gamma   90.00
#
_symmetry.space_group_name_H-M   'P 1'
#
loop_
_entity.id
_entity.type
_entity.pdbx_description
1 polymer ?
#
loop_
_entity_poly.entity_id
_entity_poly.type
_entity_poly.pdbx_seq_one_letter_code
_entity_poly.pdbx_strand_id
1 'polypeptide(L)'
;MKFLRIFIIGLLLIGFIASTSYALEQNQNRLTIEDITLQVFDRSTNQLSPLSPLPNPYGMDMDILVSVKVRGKQTSPSNQVVPPQKIRLVVDGKGYTTAATGRVSPWKETQTRSVFIPPETEISYVPFFIEYKCYPNVAFTATVATSSQWKNFSLPCAE
;
A
#
# COMPACT_ATOMS: atom_id res chain seq x y z
N MET A 1 -70.52 34.69 -26.36
CA MET A 1 -71.02 34.38 -25.00
C MET A 1 -71.23 32.86 -24.90
N LYS A 2 -70.74 32.27 -23.79
CA LYS A 2 -71.09 30.95 -23.22
C LYS A 2 -70.65 29.70 -24.03
N PHE A 3 -69.46 29.16 -23.77
CA PHE A 3 -69.18 28.09 -22.77
C PHE A 3 -70.17 26.91 -22.82
N LEU A 4 -69.71 25.74 -23.27
CA LEU A 4 -69.90 24.51 -22.49
C LEU A 4 -68.85 23.44 -22.83
N ARG A 5 -68.20 22.97 -21.76
CA ARG A 5 -67.17 21.92 -21.72
C ARG A 5 -67.85 20.56 -21.73
N ILE A 6 -67.35 19.60 -22.50
CA ILE A 6 -67.53 18.17 -22.22
C ILE A 6 -66.18 17.46 -22.37
N PHE A 7 -65.71 16.96 -21.23
CA PHE A 7 -64.65 15.99 -21.02
C PHE A 7 -64.88 14.72 -21.84
N ILE A 8 -63.80 14.07 -22.33
CA ILE A 8 -63.49 12.64 -22.08
C ILE A 8 -62.29 12.16 -22.95
N ILE A 9 -61.23 11.78 -22.22
CA ILE A 9 -60.36 10.60 -22.37
C ILE A 9 -59.49 10.46 -23.63
N GLY A 10 -58.17 10.36 -23.39
CA GLY A 10 -57.34 9.35 -24.05
C GLY A 10 -56.07 9.86 -24.72
N LEU A 11 -54.95 9.91 -23.98
CA LEU A 11 -53.79 9.05 -24.24
C LEU A 11 -52.69 9.35 -23.21
N LEU A 12 -52.54 8.41 -22.28
CA LEU A 12 -51.33 8.20 -21.49
C LEU A 12 -50.32 7.53 -22.43
N LEU A 13 -49.30 8.26 -22.89
CA LEU A 13 -48.14 7.65 -23.53
C LEU A 13 -46.90 8.03 -22.73
N ILE A 14 -46.61 7.10 -21.84
CA ILE A 14 -45.47 7.01 -20.94
C ILE A 14 -44.22 6.98 -21.81
N GLY A 15 -43.51 8.10 -21.87
CA GLY A 15 -42.13 8.13 -22.33
C GLY A 15 -41.26 7.41 -21.31
N PHE A 16 -41.03 6.12 -21.53
CA PHE A 16 -40.03 5.33 -20.82
C PHE A 16 -38.68 6.03 -20.96
N ILE A 17 -38.23 6.65 -19.87
CA ILE A 17 -36.85 7.09 -19.70
C ILE A 17 -36.03 5.81 -19.65
N ALA A 18 -35.41 5.42 -20.77
CA ALA A 18 -34.35 4.44 -20.77
C ALA A 18 -33.09 5.10 -20.18
N SER A 19 -33.13 5.37 -18.87
CA SER A 19 -31.92 5.59 -18.09
C SER A 19 -31.21 4.25 -18.01
N THR A 20 -30.35 3.99 -19.00
CA THR A 20 -29.32 2.95 -18.93
C THR A 20 -28.54 3.17 -17.65
N SER A 21 -28.80 2.31 -16.67
CA SER A 21 -28.04 2.22 -15.43
C SER A 21 -26.61 1.80 -15.75
N TYR A 22 -25.76 2.74 -16.17
CA TYR A 22 -24.31 2.59 -16.12
C TYR A 22 -23.86 2.82 -14.68
N ALA A 23 -24.32 1.97 -13.77
CA ALA A 23 -23.85 1.96 -12.40
C ALA A 23 -23.12 0.63 -12.16
N LEU A 24 -21.84 0.76 -11.83
CA LEU A 24 -20.99 -0.20 -11.12
C LEU A 24 -20.44 -1.41 -11.90
N GLU A 25 -19.36 -1.17 -12.65
CA GLU A 25 -18.33 -2.20 -12.88
C GLU A 25 -16.89 -1.70 -12.60
N GLN A 26 -16.74 -0.66 -11.78
CA GLN A 26 -15.42 -0.07 -11.44
C GLN A 26 -14.76 -0.65 -10.17
N ASN A 27 -15.14 -1.84 -9.72
CA ASN A 27 -14.75 -2.31 -8.38
C ASN A 27 -14.24 -3.76 -8.33
N GLN A 28 -13.33 -4.12 -9.24
CA GLN A 28 -12.70 -5.46 -9.22
C GLN A 28 -11.17 -5.45 -9.11
N ASN A 29 -10.55 -4.27 -8.98
CA ASN A 29 -9.10 -4.13 -8.83
C ASN A 29 -8.75 -3.23 -7.64
N ARG A 30 -9.30 -3.56 -6.46
CA ARG A 30 -9.01 -2.85 -5.21
C ARG A 30 -7.94 -3.62 -4.45
N LEU A 31 -6.75 -3.03 -4.42
CA LEU A 31 -5.68 -3.46 -3.54
C LEU A 31 -5.66 -2.57 -2.30
N THR A 32 -5.52 -3.19 -1.14
CA THR A 32 -5.43 -2.52 0.15
C THR A 32 -4.18 -3.01 0.88
N ILE A 33 -3.43 -2.08 1.45
CA ILE A 33 -2.31 -2.42 2.33
C ILE A 33 -2.91 -2.71 3.71
N GLU A 34 -2.64 -3.91 4.22
CA GLU A 34 -3.09 -4.32 5.55
C GLU A 34 -2.03 -4.05 6.61
N ASP A 35 -0.76 -4.29 6.27
CA ASP A 35 0.31 -4.27 7.25
C ASP A 35 1.68 -3.99 6.64
N ILE A 36 2.59 -3.48 7.47
CA ILE A 36 4.02 -3.30 7.21
C ILE A 36 4.75 -3.96 8.38
N THR A 37 5.56 -4.98 8.11
CA THR A 37 6.38 -5.66 9.12
C THR A 37 7.85 -5.60 8.75
N LEU A 38 8.71 -5.61 9.76
CA LEU A 38 10.16 -5.50 9.61
C LEU A 38 10.86 -6.68 10.24
N GLN A 39 11.87 -7.18 9.53
CA GLN A 39 12.88 -8.11 10.03
C GLN A 39 14.25 -7.59 9.62
N VAL A 40 15.27 -8.05 10.31
CA VAL A 40 16.67 -7.75 9.97
C VAL A 40 17.24 -8.96 9.25
N PHE A 41 17.79 -8.72 8.07
CA PHE A 41 18.56 -9.69 7.32
C PHE A 41 20.04 -9.44 7.57
N ASP A 42 20.68 -10.36 8.27
CA ASP A 42 22.12 -10.34 8.51
C ASP A 42 22.82 -11.02 7.33
N ARG A 43 23.58 -10.24 6.54
CA ARG A 43 24.30 -10.73 5.36
C ARG A 43 25.48 -11.61 5.73
N SER A 44 26.05 -11.45 6.93
CA SER A 44 27.20 -12.24 7.39
C SER A 44 26.81 -13.68 7.70
N THR A 45 25.61 -13.88 8.26
CA THR A 45 25.08 -15.21 8.60
C THR A 45 24.04 -15.71 7.60
N ASN A 46 23.55 -14.85 6.71
CA ASN A 46 22.47 -15.10 5.76
C ASN A 46 21.16 -15.51 6.48
N GLN A 47 20.84 -14.84 7.60
CA GLN A 47 19.69 -15.16 8.45
C GLN A 47 18.76 -13.96 8.67
N LEU A 48 17.47 -14.26 8.86
CA LEU A 48 16.46 -13.29 9.29
C LEU A 48 16.31 -13.32 10.82
N SER A 49 16.28 -12.14 11.41
CA SER A 49 16.15 -11.92 12.85
C SER A 49 15.08 -10.85 13.13
N PRO A 50 14.49 -10.84 14.33
CA PRO A 50 13.67 -9.71 14.76
C PRO A 50 14.50 -8.42 14.85
N LEU A 51 13.83 -7.27 14.83
CA LEU A 51 14.47 -5.95 15.01
C LEU A 51 15.08 -5.74 16.40
N SER A 52 14.65 -6.52 17.40
CA SER A 52 15.13 -6.42 18.78
C SER A 52 15.08 -7.80 19.45
N PRO A 53 16.21 -8.30 20.00
CA PRO A 53 17.55 -7.72 19.93
C PRO A 53 18.15 -7.78 18.51
N LEU A 54 19.04 -6.85 18.18
CA LEU A 54 19.77 -6.88 16.90
C LEU A 54 20.90 -7.91 16.92
N PRO A 55 21.13 -8.67 15.83
CA PRO A 55 22.29 -9.56 15.71
C PRO A 55 23.62 -8.81 15.82
N ASN A 56 23.72 -7.65 15.15
CA ASN A 56 24.85 -6.75 15.21
C ASN A 56 24.39 -5.38 15.72
N PRO A 57 24.86 -4.91 16.88
CA PRO A 57 24.37 -3.66 17.48
C PRO A 57 24.79 -2.40 16.70
N TYR A 58 25.73 -2.52 15.76
CA TYR A 58 26.24 -1.40 14.96
C TYR A 58 25.60 -1.30 13.56
N GLY A 59 24.67 -2.17 13.19
CA GLY A 59 24.07 -2.11 11.85
C GLY A 59 24.92 -2.71 10.72
N MET A 60 26.17 -3.11 10.99
CA MET A 60 27.10 -3.53 9.93
C MET A 60 26.66 -4.85 9.29
N ASP A 61 26.77 -4.91 7.96
CA ASP A 61 26.36 -6.05 7.14
C ASP A 61 24.89 -6.45 7.27
N MET A 62 24.03 -5.55 7.73
CA MET A 62 22.60 -5.81 7.86
C MET A 62 21.76 -5.03 6.85
N ASP A 63 20.68 -5.65 6.39
CA ASP A 63 19.57 -5.02 5.68
C ASP A 63 18.29 -5.17 6.50
N ILE A 64 17.33 -4.28 6.30
CA ILE A 64 15.97 -4.39 6.80
C ILE A 64 15.13 -5.03 5.69
N LEU A 65 14.57 -6.20 5.98
CA LEU A 65 13.50 -6.78 5.19
C LEU A 65 12.17 -6.16 5.63
N VAL A 66 11.63 -5.29 4.79
CA VAL A 66 10.27 -4.74 4.96
C VAL A 66 9.31 -5.62 4.16
N SER A 67 8.38 -6.28 4.85
CA SER A 67 7.32 -7.06 4.22
C SER A 67 6.02 -6.28 4.27
N VAL A 68 5.49 -5.91 3.11
CA VAL A 68 4.21 -5.21 3.01
C VAL A 68 3.11 -6.21 2.66
N LYS A 69 2.14 -6.36 3.56
CA LYS A 69 0.99 -7.24 3.36
C LYS A 69 -0.08 -6.49 2.55
N VAL A 70 -0.39 -7.01 1.38
CA VAL A 70 -1.40 -6.46 0.47
C VAL A 70 -2.53 -7.47 0.32
N ARG A 71 -3.78 -7.01 0.49
CA ARG A 71 -4.98 -7.78 0.17
C ARG A 71 -5.66 -7.20 -1.06
N GLY A 72 -6.25 -8.05 -1.88
CA GLY A 72 -7.20 -7.61 -2.89
C GLY A 72 -7.54 -8.69 -3.90
N LYS A 73 -8.43 -8.35 -4.83
CA LYS A 73 -8.66 -9.16 -6.02
C LYS A 73 -8.03 -8.46 -7.20
N GLN A 74 -7.36 -9.23 -8.04
CA GLN A 74 -6.81 -8.77 -9.30
C GLN A 74 -7.46 -9.60 -10.42
N THR A 75 -8.76 -9.40 -10.63
CA THR A 75 -9.54 -10.12 -11.63
C THR A 75 -9.88 -9.19 -12.80
N SER A 76 -9.74 -9.70 -14.03
CA SER A 76 -10.34 -9.07 -15.20
C SER A 76 -11.65 -9.77 -15.53
N PRO A 77 -12.76 -9.04 -15.74
CA PRO A 77 -14.01 -9.62 -16.19
C PRO A 77 -13.95 -10.23 -17.60
N SER A 78 -12.85 -10.05 -18.35
CA SER A 78 -12.80 -10.34 -19.79
C SER A 78 -11.59 -11.16 -20.25
N ASN A 79 -11.12 -12.16 -19.49
CA ASN A 79 -9.90 -12.93 -19.81
C ASN A 79 -8.66 -12.05 -20.16
N GLN A 80 -8.70 -10.75 -19.87
CA GLN A 80 -7.60 -9.85 -20.13
C GLN A 80 -6.58 -10.00 -19.01
N VAL A 81 -5.31 -9.98 -19.39
CA VAL A 81 -4.20 -9.93 -18.44
C VAL A 81 -4.33 -8.64 -17.64
N VAL A 82 -4.62 -8.74 -16.35
CA VAL A 82 -4.59 -7.57 -15.47
C VAL A 82 -3.12 -7.17 -15.26
N PRO A 83 -2.71 -5.95 -15.63
CA PRO A 83 -1.32 -5.55 -15.45
C PRO A 83 -0.95 -5.58 -13.97
N PRO A 84 0.26 -6.06 -13.61
CA PRO A 84 0.70 -6.07 -12.23
C PRO A 84 0.72 -4.64 -11.69
N GLN A 85 0.01 -4.41 -10.60
CA GLN A 85 0.01 -3.13 -9.92
C GLN A 85 1.39 -2.87 -9.31
N LYS A 86 1.73 -1.60 -9.11
CA LYS A 86 2.99 -1.20 -8.47
C LYS A 86 2.72 -0.78 -7.03
N ILE A 87 3.52 -1.31 -6.12
CA ILE A 87 3.59 -0.86 -4.73
C ILE A 87 4.87 -0.05 -4.54
N ARG A 88 4.73 1.11 -3.91
CA ARG A 88 5.83 2.02 -3.60
C ARG A 88 6.05 2.02 -2.08
N LEU A 89 7.29 1.83 -1.65
CA LEU A 89 7.72 1.99 -0.27
C LEU A 89 8.59 3.24 -0.16
N VAL A 90 8.30 4.09 0.80
CA VAL A 90 9.10 5.26 1.18
C VAL A 90 9.59 5.06 2.61
N VAL A 91 10.89 5.24 2.81
CA VAL A 91 11.53 5.24 4.12
C VAL A 91 11.93 6.68 4.43
N ASP A 92 11.55 7.20 5.60
CA ASP A 92 11.83 8.57 6.04
C ASP A 92 12.30 8.55 7.50
N GLY A 93 13.62 8.64 7.68
CA GLY A 93 14.27 8.85 8.96
C GLY A 93 14.59 10.33 9.15
N LYS A 94 14.12 10.92 10.25
CA LYS A 94 14.44 12.32 10.56
C LYS A 94 15.89 12.42 11.00
N GLY A 95 16.58 13.46 10.52
CA GLY A 95 17.92 13.78 11.00
C GLY A 95 17.87 14.10 12.49
N TYR A 96 18.91 13.75 13.22
CA TYR A 96 18.99 13.89 14.67
C TYR A 96 20.43 14.23 15.08
N THR A 97 20.62 14.67 16.32
CA THR A 97 21.94 15.00 16.85
C THR A 97 22.13 14.27 18.17
N THR A 98 23.29 13.63 18.35
CA THR A 98 23.69 13.02 19.62
C THR A 98 25.08 13.48 20.04
N ALA A 99 25.43 13.28 21.31
CA ALA A 99 26.78 13.57 21.80
C ALA A 99 27.83 12.63 21.19
N ALA A 100 27.46 11.37 20.92
CA ALA A 100 28.39 10.34 20.42
C ALA A 100 28.67 10.46 18.91
N THR A 101 27.62 10.67 18.10
CA THR A 101 27.71 10.65 16.63
C THR A 101 27.68 12.05 16.00
N GLY A 102 27.44 13.09 16.80
CA GLY A 102 27.20 14.44 16.27
C GLY A 102 25.90 14.50 15.48
N ARG A 103 25.88 15.32 14.41
CA ARG A 103 24.70 15.49 13.55
C ARG A 103 24.59 14.37 12.53
N VAL A 104 23.50 13.61 12.61
CA VAL A 104 23.09 12.63 11.60
C VAL A 104 22.12 13.29 10.62
N SER A 105 22.43 13.20 9.34
CA SER A 105 21.59 13.76 8.26
C SER A 105 20.25 13.02 8.18
N PRO A 106 19.18 13.63 7.64
CA PRO A 106 17.95 12.88 7.37
C PRO A 106 18.18 11.79 6.32
N TRP A 107 17.43 10.69 6.45
CA TRP A 107 17.43 9.58 5.50
C TRP A 107 16.10 9.52 4.77
N LYS A 108 16.15 9.50 3.44
CA LYS A 108 15.00 9.25 2.60
C LYS A 108 15.33 8.28 1.49
N GLU A 109 14.56 7.20 1.41
CA GLU A 109 14.68 6.20 0.35
C GLU A 109 13.31 5.90 -0.25
N THR A 110 13.28 5.52 -1.52
CA THR A 110 12.04 5.10 -2.19
C THR A 110 12.33 3.90 -3.08
N GLN A 111 11.56 2.83 -2.90
CA GLN A 111 11.59 1.65 -3.75
C GLN A 111 10.22 1.38 -4.34
N THR A 112 10.17 0.75 -5.51
CA THR A 112 8.92 0.34 -6.16
C THR A 112 9.03 -1.11 -6.61
N ARG A 113 7.98 -1.90 -6.37
CA ARG A 113 7.90 -3.31 -6.76
C ARG A 113 6.57 -3.59 -7.44
N SER A 114 6.54 -4.61 -8.30
CA SER A 114 5.27 -5.16 -8.77
C SER A 114 4.63 -5.95 -7.63
N VAL A 115 3.32 -5.84 -7.48
CA VAL A 115 2.53 -6.73 -6.64
C VAL A 115 1.72 -7.66 -7.53
N PHE A 116 1.75 -8.94 -7.17
CA PHE A 116 0.88 -9.96 -7.72
C PHE A 116 0.09 -10.54 -6.56
N ILE A 117 -1.24 -10.56 -6.70
CA ILE A 117 -2.12 -11.16 -5.70
C ILE A 117 -2.61 -12.51 -6.23
N PRO A 118 -2.26 -13.62 -5.55
CA PRO A 118 -2.79 -14.93 -5.92
C PRO A 118 -4.32 -14.94 -5.75
N PRO A 119 -5.08 -15.44 -6.75
CA PRO A 119 -6.54 -15.42 -6.72
C PRO A 119 -7.14 -16.27 -5.58
N GLU A 120 -6.42 -17.29 -5.12
CA GLU A 120 -6.88 -18.21 -4.08
C GLU A 120 -6.74 -17.65 -2.66
N THR A 121 -5.68 -16.88 -2.38
CA THR A 121 -5.45 -16.30 -1.05
C THR A 121 -5.94 -14.87 -0.93
N GLU A 122 -6.02 -14.15 -2.06
CA GLU A 122 -6.25 -12.70 -2.13
C GLU A 122 -5.23 -11.89 -1.31
N ILE A 123 -4.11 -12.49 -0.90
CA ILE A 123 -3.09 -11.89 -0.05
C ILE A 123 -1.71 -12.12 -0.67
N SER A 124 -0.90 -11.06 -0.67
CA SER A 124 0.50 -11.12 -1.07
C SER A 124 1.37 -10.36 -0.07
N TYR A 125 2.59 -10.85 0.14
CA TYR A 125 3.62 -10.16 0.90
C TYR A 125 4.69 -9.69 -0.06
N VAL A 126 4.87 -8.38 -0.15
CA VAL A 126 5.86 -7.77 -1.06
C VAL A 126 7.11 -7.40 -0.26
N PRO A 127 8.26 -8.06 -0.51
CA PRO A 127 9.49 -7.78 0.19
C PRO A 127 10.24 -6.58 -0.41
N PHE A 128 10.81 -5.76 0.47
CA PHE A 128 11.76 -4.71 0.15
C PHE A 128 12.98 -4.87 1.05
N PHE A 129 14.18 -4.79 0.46
CA PHE A 129 15.44 -4.78 1.19
C PHE A 129 15.96 -3.35 1.23
N ILE A 130 16.17 -2.85 2.45
CA ILE A 130 16.61 -1.49 2.72
C ILE A 130 17.91 -1.60 3.52
N GLU A 131 18.94 -0.83 3.20
CA GLU A 131 20.17 -0.81 4.01
C GLU A 131 19.83 -0.46 5.47
N TYR A 132 20.35 -1.23 6.44
CA TYR A 132 20.11 -0.92 7.84
C TYR A 132 20.81 0.40 8.22
N LYS A 133 20.04 1.35 8.74
CA LYS A 133 20.59 2.59 9.31
C LYS A 133 20.03 2.86 10.69
N CYS A 134 20.93 3.29 11.54
CA CYS A 134 20.69 3.78 12.88
C CYS A 134 19.80 5.02 12.88
N TYR A 135 18.54 4.88 13.33
CA TYR A 135 17.60 5.98 13.46
C TYR A 135 16.57 5.71 14.57
N PRO A 136 16.40 6.61 15.54
CA PRO A 136 15.48 6.40 16.66
C PRO A 136 14.01 6.40 16.23
N ASN A 137 13.70 7.00 15.07
CA ASN A 137 12.36 7.03 14.52
C ASN A 137 12.42 7.07 12.99
N VAL A 138 11.87 6.04 12.35
CA VAL A 138 11.79 5.93 10.90
C VAL A 138 10.36 5.60 10.49
N ALA A 139 9.80 6.42 9.61
CA ALA A 139 8.51 6.17 9.00
C ALA A 139 8.68 5.31 7.74
N PHE A 140 7.97 4.19 7.68
CA PHE A 140 7.83 3.37 6.50
C PHE A 140 6.43 3.58 5.94
N THR A 141 6.33 4.19 4.76
CA THR A 141 5.07 4.46 4.09
C THR A 141 4.96 3.61 2.83
N ALA A 142 3.96 2.74 2.77
CA ALA A 142 3.65 1.96 1.59
C ALA A 142 2.41 2.51 0.89
N THR A 143 2.42 2.50 -0.45
CA THR A 143 1.30 2.98 -1.28
C THR A 143 1.09 2.05 -2.47
N VAL A 144 -0.16 1.67 -2.73
CA VAL A 144 -0.59 0.87 -3.89
C VAL A 144 -1.96 1.36 -4.36
N ALA A 145 -2.09 1.68 -5.65
CA ALA A 145 -3.29 2.32 -6.20
C ALA A 145 -3.75 3.52 -5.32
N THR A 146 -4.95 3.46 -4.76
CA THR A 146 -5.51 4.48 -3.84
C THR A 146 -5.30 4.16 -2.36
N SER A 147 -4.67 3.03 -2.02
CA SER A 147 -4.41 2.63 -0.64
C SER A 147 -3.02 3.08 -0.19
N SER A 148 -2.95 3.66 1.00
CA SER A 148 -1.69 4.04 1.65
C SER A 148 -1.74 3.62 3.12
N GLN A 149 -0.62 3.13 3.63
CA GLN A 149 -0.40 2.83 5.05
C GLN A 149 0.99 3.29 5.45
N TRP A 150 1.16 3.66 6.71
CA TRP A 150 2.46 4.00 7.26
C TRP A 150 2.61 3.44 8.67
N LYS A 151 3.83 3.11 9.03
CA LYS A 151 4.20 2.70 10.39
C LYS A 151 5.55 3.29 10.76
N ASN A 152 5.66 3.74 12.00
CA ASN A 152 6.93 4.18 12.57
C ASN A 152 7.60 3.03 13.29
N PHE A 153 8.90 2.89 13.08
CA PHE A 153 9.74 1.93 13.80
C PHE A 153 10.92 2.68 14.41
N SER A 154 11.38 2.17 15.55
CA SER A 154 12.70 2.54 16.07
C SER A 154 13.71 1.54 15.53
N LEU A 155 14.81 2.03 14.98
CA LEU A 155 15.95 1.25 14.53
C LEU A 155 17.09 1.52 15.52
N PRO A 156 17.12 0.79 16.66
CA PRO A 156 18.03 1.08 17.75
C PRO A 156 19.49 0.87 17.36
N CYS A 157 20.39 1.59 18.01
CA CYS A 157 21.83 1.39 17.92
C CYS A 157 22.35 0.95 19.29
N ALA A 158 23.51 0.30 19.33
CA ALA A 158 24.32 0.43 20.54
C ALA A 158 24.65 1.91 20.77
N GLU A 159 24.42 2.36 22.00
CA GLU A 159 24.95 3.62 22.53
C GLU A 159 26.46 3.50 22.80
#